data_AF-A0A0B1RUM7-F1
#
_entry.id   AF-A0A0B1RUM7-F1
#
_cell.length_a   1.000
_cell.length_b   1.000
_cell.length_c   1.000
_cell.angle_alpha   90.00
_cell.angle_beta   90.00
_cell.angle_gamma   90.00
#
_symmetry.space_group_name_H-M   'P 1'
#
loop_
_entity.id
_entity.type
_entity.pdbx_description
1 polymer ?
#
loop_
_entity_poly.entity_id
_entity_poly.type
_entity_poly.pdbx_seq_one_letter_code
_entity_poly.pdbx_strand_id
1 'polypeptide(L)'
;MYRCLLRPGETNVSLSMFVRPLDCAIFLLAGGHFAAGVFKDDKMVVHRTFHRYVIRAKQGGVQSANDNAKGPARSAGAAMRRYNERALCHDIMNLLKTWADLLASTPLVFIRCASYQKVIFHEVDEGGFDRKDPRLRTIPFETKRPLIEEVRRVWERLSSVTCHGPINEFVEEKHRRKQRIKVLPKKKRVDKETDHLKPFTPIEEKTKEVDNWPSLDKNLRRELYAMIKDNNDEALATFVNTRSEDQQREIYDYLSSFRLSDNGTFLHLAAKNNCDRIVQYLLEFGCDPSIKDDDDLVPYALSPNKAMKHVFIQYRSENPNKWNWMRCHIPEPIQ
;
A
#
# COMPACT_ATOMS: atom_id res chain seq x y z
N MET A 1 -21.21 31.56 -1.51
CA MET A 1 -20.93 30.64 -0.37
C MET A 1 -21.83 29.41 -0.47
N TYR A 2 -21.42 28.26 0.08
CA TYR A 2 -22.19 27.01 0.01
C TYR A 2 -23.00 26.74 1.29
N ARG A 3 -24.27 26.34 1.13
CA ARG A 3 -25.17 25.98 2.26
C ARG A 3 -24.68 24.79 3.10
N CYS A 4 -23.84 23.92 2.53
CA CYS A 4 -23.29 22.75 3.23
C CYS A 4 -22.34 23.13 4.39
N LEU A 5 -21.95 24.39 4.52
CA LEU A 5 -21.10 24.92 5.57
C LEU A 5 -21.86 25.30 6.85
N LEU A 6 -23.20 25.29 6.83
CA LEU A 6 -24.01 25.50 8.01
C LEU A 6 -23.85 24.28 8.96
N ARG A 7 -23.54 24.57 10.23
CA ARG A 7 -23.42 23.55 11.28
C ARG A 7 -24.80 22.97 11.62
N PRO A 8 -24.86 21.76 12.21
CA PRO A 8 -26.13 21.22 12.71
C PRO A 8 -26.88 22.24 13.58
N GLY A 9 -28.15 22.50 13.26
CA GLY A 9 -28.98 23.50 13.94
C GLY A 9 -28.97 24.90 13.31
N GLU A 10 -28.02 25.21 12.42
CA GLU A 10 -28.00 26.49 11.70
C GLU A 10 -28.87 26.44 10.45
N THR A 11 -29.90 27.29 10.38
CA THR A 11 -30.84 27.36 9.25
C THR A 11 -30.50 28.48 8.27
N ASN A 12 -29.96 29.58 8.77
CA ASN A 12 -29.67 30.80 8.01
C ASN A 12 -28.19 31.20 8.15
N VAL A 13 -27.70 31.94 7.16
CA VAL A 13 -26.35 32.53 7.18
C VAL A 13 -26.33 33.69 8.16
N SER A 14 -25.36 33.71 9.07
CA SER A 14 -25.16 34.78 10.05
C SER A 14 -23.73 35.33 9.99
N LEU A 15 -23.50 36.53 10.50
CA LEU A 15 -22.15 37.13 10.56
C LEU A 15 -21.17 36.25 11.38
N SER A 16 -21.65 35.63 12.46
CA SER A 16 -20.84 34.74 13.30
C SER A 16 -20.24 33.55 12.55
N MET A 17 -20.86 33.13 11.44
CA MET A 17 -20.36 32.07 10.58
C MET A 17 -19.03 32.45 9.90
N PHE A 18 -18.85 33.73 9.57
CA PHE A 18 -17.65 34.24 8.89
C PHE A 18 -16.50 34.56 9.85
N VAL A 19 -16.81 34.72 11.13
CA VAL A 19 -15.82 35.08 12.18
C VAL A 19 -15.09 33.84 12.70
N ARG A 20 -15.69 32.66 12.57
CA ARG A 20 -15.11 31.39 13.03
C ARG A 20 -14.33 30.69 11.90
N PRO A 21 -13.28 29.93 12.23
CA PRO A 21 -12.53 29.14 11.26
C PRO A 21 -13.36 28.03 10.62
N LEU A 22 -12.98 27.63 9.41
CA LEU A 22 -13.59 26.49 8.72
C LEU A 22 -12.96 25.17 9.19
N ASP A 23 -13.40 24.72 10.36
CA ASP A 23 -13.03 23.41 10.88
C ASP A 23 -13.84 22.32 10.18
N CYS A 24 -13.16 21.46 9.43
CA CYS A 24 -13.81 20.32 8.80
C CYS A 24 -12.85 19.19 8.46
N ALA A 25 -13.39 17.98 8.33
CA ALA A 25 -12.68 16.83 7.77
C ALA A 25 -13.12 16.63 6.32
N ILE A 26 -12.18 16.33 5.43
CA ILE A 26 -12.45 16.10 4.02
C ILE A 26 -11.89 14.72 3.65
N PHE A 27 -12.74 13.88 3.06
CA PHE A 27 -12.40 12.54 2.58
C PHE A 27 -12.73 12.42 1.10
N LEU A 28 -11.73 12.10 0.29
CA LEU A 28 -11.83 11.89 -1.15
C LEU A 28 -11.45 10.45 -1.48
N LEU A 29 -12.36 9.69 -2.09
CA LEU A 29 -12.14 8.31 -2.52
C LEU A 29 -12.63 8.11 -3.95
N ALA A 30 -11.73 7.74 -4.85
CA ALA A 30 -12.07 7.43 -6.23
C ALA A 30 -11.03 6.51 -6.89
N GLY A 31 -11.48 5.43 -7.51
CA GLY A 31 -10.61 4.57 -8.35
C GLY A 31 -9.41 3.98 -7.60
N GLY A 32 -9.53 3.74 -6.29
CA GLY A 32 -8.44 3.23 -5.44
C GLY A 32 -7.48 4.30 -4.92
N HIS A 33 -7.67 5.56 -5.30
CA HIS A 33 -7.03 6.69 -4.66
C HIS A 33 -7.85 7.14 -3.46
N PHE A 34 -7.17 7.32 -2.34
CA PHE A 34 -7.73 7.91 -1.15
C PHE A 34 -6.87 9.10 -0.71
N ALA A 35 -7.53 10.21 -0.40
CA ALA A 35 -6.91 11.38 0.21
C ALA A 35 -7.84 11.95 1.27
N ALA A 36 -7.30 12.24 2.44
CA ALA A 36 -8.05 12.83 3.54
C ALA A 36 -7.23 13.89 4.27
N GLY A 37 -7.92 14.85 4.86
CA GLY A 37 -7.33 15.87 5.73
C GLY A 37 -8.33 16.42 6.72
N VAL A 38 -7.84 16.77 7.91
CA VAL A 38 -8.60 17.47 8.95
C VAL A 38 -8.06 18.89 9.06
N PHE A 39 -8.98 19.86 9.04
CA PHE A 39 -8.70 21.28 9.16
C PHE A 39 -9.23 21.76 10.50
N LYS A 40 -8.39 22.52 11.22
CA LYS A 40 -8.71 23.18 12.48
C LYS A 40 -8.03 24.54 12.50
N ASP A 41 -8.75 25.59 12.91
CA ASP A 41 -8.23 26.96 12.99
C ASP A 41 -7.62 27.43 11.65
N ASP A 42 -8.33 27.14 10.57
CA ASP A 42 -7.95 27.41 9.17
C ASP A 42 -6.62 26.79 8.71
N LYS A 43 -6.14 25.76 9.42
CA LYS A 43 -4.92 25.03 9.09
C LYS A 43 -5.20 23.54 8.97
N MET A 44 -4.52 22.89 8.04
CA MET A 44 -4.56 21.43 7.93
C MET A 44 -3.70 20.82 9.03
N VAL A 45 -4.34 20.20 10.03
CA VAL A 45 -3.65 19.65 11.21
C VAL A 45 -3.10 18.24 10.95
N VAL A 46 -3.85 17.42 10.22
CA VAL A 46 -3.43 16.08 9.82
C VAL A 46 -3.90 15.78 8.42
N HIS A 47 -3.13 14.98 7.68
CA HIS A 47 -3.52 14.48 6.38
C HIS A 47 -2.98 13.08 6.12
N ARG A 48 -3.64 12.35 5.21
CA ARG A 48 -3.18 11.05 4.75
C ARG A 48 -3.60 10.82 3.31
N THR A 49 -2.71 10.20 2.54
CA THR A 49 -2.98 9.78 1.17
C THR A 49 -2.42 8.39 0.95
N PHE A 50 -3.17 7.54 0.25
CA PHE A 50 -2.67 6.24 -0.21
C PHE A 50 -3.37 5.82 -1.49
N HIS A 51 -2.73 4.93 -2.24
CA HIS A 51 -3.26 4.40 -3.48
C HIS A 51 -3.13 2.88 -3.51
N ARG A 52 -4.22 2.20 -3.88
CA ARG A 52 -4.19 0.78 -4.24
C ARG A 52 -4.81 0.58 -5.61
N TYR A 53 -4.25 -0.33 -6.39
CA TYR A 53 -4.76 -0.64 -7.71
C TYR A 53 -6.03 -1.48 -7.63
N VAL A 54 -7.20 -0.86 -7.86
CA VAL A 54 -8.53 -1.51 -7.75
C VAL A 54 -9.36 -1.50 -9.05
N ILE A 55 -8.91 -0.78 -10.08
CA ILE A 55 -9.60 -0.67 -11.38
C ILE A 55 -8.82 -1.38 -12.48
N ARG A 56 -9.50 -1.93 -13.50
CA ARG A 56 -8.84 -2.48 -14.70
C ARG A 56 -8.34 -1.37 -15.62
N ALA A 57 -7.07 -1.43 -16.03
CA ALA A 57 -6.45 -0.48 -16.97
C ALA A 57 -7.20 -0.39 -18.32
N LYS A 58 -7.71 -1.51 -18.86
CA LYS A 58 -8.37 -1.56 -20.19
C LYS A 58 -9.90 -1.43 -20.19
N GLN A 59 -10.58 -1.39 -19.04
CA GLN A 59 -12.08 -1.42 -19.04
C GLN A 59 -12.77 -0.49 -18.04
N GLY A 60 -12.04 0.27 -17.21
CA GLY A 60 -12.62 1.34 -16.39
C GLY A 60 -13.81 0.89 -15.52
N GLY A 61 -13.53 0.18 -14.43
CA GLY A 61 -14.54 -0.25 -13.48
C GLY A 61 -13.90 -0.95 -12.29
N VAL A 62 -14.48 -0.75 -11.10
CA VAL A 62 -14.06 -1.44 -9.86
C VAL A 62 -14.55 -2.89 -9.92
N GLN A 63 -13.73 -3.84 -9.46
CA GLN A 63 -13.97 -5.26 -9.71
C GLN A 63 -15.18 -5.78 -8.95
N SER A 64 -15.42 -5.34 -7.71
CA SER A 64 -16.64 -5.67 -6.95
C SER A 64 -17.93 -5.28 -7.70
N ALA A 65 -17.98 -4.08 -8.27
CA ALA A 65 -19.14 -3.64 -9.07
C ALA A 65 -19.35 -4.50 -10.32
N ASN A 66 -18.27 -4.98 -10.96
CA ASN A 66 -18.35 -5.86 -12.11
C ASN A 66 -18.73 -7.30 -11.72
N ASP A 67 -18.21 -7.81 -10.61
CA ASP A 67 -18.56 -9.13 -10.07
C ASP A 67 -20.04 -9.20 -9.68
N ASN A 68 -20.58 -8.12 -9.11
CA ASN A 68 -22.00 -8.03 -8.76
C ASN A 68 -22.91 -7.97 -10.00
N ALA A 69 -22.40 -7.49 -11.14
CA ALA A 69 -23.16 -7.35 -12.38
C ALA A 69 -23.05 -8.57 -13.33
N LYS A 70 -21.88 -9.24 -13.36
CA LYS A 70 -21.57 -10.31 -14.34
C LYS A 70 -21.14 -11.63 -13.69
N GLY A 71 -21.24 -11.73 -12.37
CA GLY A 71 -20.75 -12.88 -11.60
C GLY A 71 -19.26 -12.78 -11.26
N PRO A 72 -18.81 -13.46 -10.20
CA PRO A 72 -17.44 -13.36 -9.71
C PRO A 72 -16.45 -13.98 -10.71
N ALA A 73 -15.59 -13.16 -11.31
CA ALA A 73 -14.50 -13.68 -12.14
C ALA A 73 -13.48 -14.43 -11.25
N ARG A 74 -13.02 -15.61 -11.68
CA ARG A 74 -12.08 -16.46 -10.91
C ARG A 74 -10.61 -16.31 -11.33
N SER A 75 -10.26 -15.26 -12.08
CA SER A 75 -8.88 -15.03 -12.54
C SER A 75 -7.98 -14.43 -11.45
N ALA A 76 -6.67 -14.65 -11.55
CA ALA A 76 -5.68 -14.11 -10.60
C ALA A 76 -5.76 -12.57 -10.49
N GLY A 77 -5.91 -11.87 -11.62
CA GLY A 77 -6.09 -10.42 -11.61
C GLY A 77 -7.40 -9.94 -10.97
N ALA A 78 -8.47 -10.75 -10.99
CA ALA A 78 -9.70 -10.45 -10.26
C ALA A 78 -9.52 -10.65 -8.74
N ALA A 79 -8.82 -11.72 -8.34
CA ALA A 79 -8.50 -11.99 -6.95
C ALA A 79 -7.61 -10.89 -6.32
N MET A 80 -6.56 -10.47 -7.02
CA MET A 80 -5.69 -9.36 -6.58
C MET A 80 -6.45 -8.05 -6.41
N ARG A 81 -7.37 -7.72 -7.33
CA ARG A 81 -8.19 -6.50 -7.21
C ARG A 81 -9.17 -6.57 -6.03
N ARG A 82 -9.76 -7.73 -5.73
CA ARG A 82 -10.55 -7.93 -4.49
C ARG A 82 -9.71 -7.78 -3.23
N TYR A 83 -8.49 -8.33 -3.23
CA TYR A 83 -7.57 -8.16 -2.11
C TYR A 83 -7.20 -6.69 -1.91
N ASN A 84 -6.85 -5.97 -2.98
CA ASN A 84 -6.55 -4.55 -2.92
C ASN A 84 -7.75 -3.70 -2.47
N GLU A 85 -8.97 -4.04 -2.89
CA GLU A 85 -10.20 -3.40 -2.41
C GLU A 85 -10.40 -3.62 -0.89
N ARG A 86 -10.21 -4.85 -0.39
CA ARG A 86 -10.30 -5.15 1.04
C ARG A 86 -9.21 -4.45 1.86
N ALA A 87 -7.98 -4.46 1.37
CA ALA A 87 -6.86 -3.78 2.02
C ALA A 87 -7.09 -2.26 2.05
N LEU A 88 -7.64 -1.68 0.97
CA LEU A 88 -8.01 -0.25 0.95
C LEU A 88 -9.09 0.06 1.99
N CYS A 89 -10.08 -0.82 2.12
CA CYS A 89 -11.13 -0.71 3.13
C CYS A 89 -10.54 -0.71 4.54
N HIS A 90 -9.65 -1.66 4.82
CA HIS A 90 -8.97 -1.79 6.10
C HIS A 90 -8.08 -0.56 6.43
N ASP A 91 -7.33 -0.06 5.45
CA ASP A 91 -6.51 1.15 5.63
C ASP A 91 -7.36 2.38 5.98
N ILE A 92 -8.53 2.53 5.34
CA ILE A 92 -9.47 3.62 5.63
C ILE A 92 -10.04 3.47 7.05
N MET A 93 -10.47 2.27 7.45
CA MET A 93 -11.01 2.03 8.79
C MET A 93 -9.98 2.31 9.88
N ASN A 94 -8.75 1.82 9.71
CA ASN A 94 -7.66 2.10 10.65
C ASN A 94 -7.36 3.60 10.75
N LEU A 95 -7.43 4.34 9.63
CA LEU A 95 -7.29 5.78 9.64
C LEU A 95 -8.42 6.46 10.45
N LEU A 96 -9.67 6.05 10.24
CA LEU A 96 -10.82 6.60 10.97
C LEU A 96 -10.68 6.35 12.48
N LYS A 97 -10.25 5.15 12.90
CA LYS A 97 -9.93 4.84 14.30
C LYS A 97 -8.81 5.73 14.85
N THR A 98 -7.72 5.87 14.10
CA THR A 98 -6.58 6.71 14.50
C THR A 98 -6.98 8.18 14.65
N TRP A 99 -7.95 8.65 13.85
CA TRP A 99 -8.42 10.04 13.86
C TRP A 99 -9.70 10.23 14.69
N ALA A 100 -10.15 9.23 15.46
CA ALA A 100 -11.44 9.26 16.15
C ALA A 100 -11.62 10.52 17.02
N ASP A 101 -10.61 10.86 17.84
CA ASP A 101 -10.65 12.04 18.72
C ASP A 101 -10.72 13.36 17.93
N LEU A 102 -9.94 13.46 16.84
CA LEU A 102 -9.95 14.62 15.96
C LEU A 102 -11.31 14.77 15.27
N LEU A 103 -11.86 13.68 14.76
CA LEU A 103 -13.15 13.66 14.07
C LEU A 103 -14.33 13.92 15.02
N ALA A 104 -14.23 13.52 16.30
CA ALA A 104 -15.21 13.86 17.32
C ALA A 104 -15.30 15.37 17.54
N SER A 105 -14.16 16.06 17.60
CA SER A 105 -14.10 17.53 17.77
C SER A 105 -14.47 18.33 16.50
N THR A 106 -14.55 17.67 15.35
CA THR A 106 -14.77 18.33 14.07
C THR A 106 -16.27 18.57 13.81
N PRO A 107 -16.70 19.80 13.49
CA PRO A 107 -18.12 20.14 13.33
C PRO A 107 -18.71 19.74 11.97
N LEU A 108 -17.88 19.57 10.94
CA LEU A 108 -18.31 19.25 9.57
C LEU A 108 -17.42 18.17 8.96
N VAL A 109 -18.03 17.19 8.29
CA VAL A 109 -17.32 16.08 7.65
C VAL A 109 -17.79 15.95 6.21
N PHE A 110 -16.90 16.25 5.26
CA PHE A 110 -17.16 16.15 3.83
C PHE A 110 -16.64 14.83 3.28
N ILE A 111 -17.53 14.03 2.71
CA ILE A 111 -17.16 12.75 2.07
C ILE A 111 -17.54 12.80 0.59
N ARG A 112 -16.57 12.57 -0.28
CA ARG A 112 -16.77 12.33 -1.70
C ARG A 112 -16.23 10.96 -2.06
N CYS A 113 -17.15 10.07 -2.38
CA CYS A 113 -16.86 8.73 -2.87
C CYS A 113 -17.95 8.27 -3.86
N ALA A 114 -17.69 7.17 -4.56
CA ALA A 114 -18.75 6.51 -5.32
C ALA A 114 -19.77 5.86 -4.37
N SER A 115 -21.04 5.79 -4.79
CA SER A 115 -22.15 5.37 -3.91
C SER A 115 -21.93 4.01 -3.24
N TYR A 116 -21.31 3.05 -3.93
CA TYR A 116 -21.03 1.71 -3.39
C TYR A 116 -19.89 1.71 -2.36
N GLN A 117 -18.95 2.66 -2.42
CA GLN A 117 -17.84 2.76 -1.46
C GLN A 117 -18.23 3.53 -0.20
N LYS A 118 -19.40 4.18 -0.20
CA LYS A 118 -19.87 4.95 0.93
C LYS A 118 -20.07 4.10 2.19
N VAL A 119 -20.34 2.79 2.00
CA VAL A 119 -20.50 1.82 3.09
C VAL A 119 -19.28 1.78 4.02
N ILE A 120 -18.06 1.94 3.47
CA ILE A 120 -16.80 1.91 4.23
C ILE A 120 -16.79 2.96 5.36
N PHE A 121 -17.41 4.12 5.13
CA PHE A 121 -17.47 5.22 6.11
C PHE A 121 -18.61 5.07 7.12
N HIS A 122 -19.43 4.03 7.02
CA HIS A 122 -20.62 3.82 7.85
C HIS A 122 -20.54 2.58 8.75
N GLU A 123 -19.38 1.92 8.81
CA GLU A 123 -19.13 0.81 9.73
C GLU A 123 -18.73 1.34 11.10
N VAL A 124 -19.74 1.62 11.94
CA VAL A 124 -19.57 2.31 13.23
C VAL A 124 -18.65 1.54 14.20
N ASP A 125 -18.79 0.22 14.27
CA ASP A 125 -17.95 -0.66 15.12
C ASP A 125 -16.46 -0.58 14.76
N GLU A 126 -16.16 -0.16 13.53
CA GLU A 126 -14.80 -0.02 13.00
C GLU A 126 -14.32 1.44 12.96
N GLY A 127 -14.99 2.36 13.67
CA GLY A 127 -14.64 3.78 13.73
C GLY A 127 -15.29 4.65 12.64
N GLY A 128 -16.26 4.11 11.90
CA GLY A 128 -17.06 4.84 10.93
C GLY A 128 -18.08 5.80 11.55
N PHE A 129 -18.79 6.53 10.69
CA PHE A 129 -19.82 7.50 11.07
C PHE A 129 -21.22 6.90 11.00
N ASP A 130 -22.10 7.31 11.92
CA ASP A 130 -23.53 7.01 11.81
C ASP A 130 -24.07 7.57 10.47
N ARG A 131 -24.91 6.79 9.79
CA ARG A 131 -25.59 7.21 8.55
C ARG A 131 -26.43 8.48 8.74
N LYS A 132 -26.94 8.72 9.95
CA LYS A 132 -27.74 9.89 10.33
C LYS A 132 -26.90 11.00 10.96
N ASP A 133 -25.57 10.87 11.02
CA ASP A 133 -24.72 11.91 11.60
C ASP A 133 -24.94 13.24 10.85
N PRO A 134 -25.47 14.28 11.53
CA PRO A 134 -25.83 15.55 10.92
C PRO A 134 -24.62 16.38 10.53
N ARG A 135 -23.38 15.96 10.79
CA ARG A 135 -22.14 16.61 10.35
C ARG A 135 -21.69 16.14 8.97
N LEU A 136 -22.19 14.98 8.51
CA LEU A 136 -21.84 14.43 7.19
C LEU A 136 -22.41 15.30 6.07
N ARG A 137 -21.55 15.66 5.12
CA ARG A 137 -21.86 16.52 3.97
C ARG A 137 -21.27 15.94 2.69
N THR A 138 -21.92 16.23 1.57
CA THR A 138 -21.35 15.99 0.23
C THR A 138 -20.70 17.27 -0.26
N ILE A 139 -19.59 17.14 -0.98
CA ILE A 139 -18.94 18.28 -1.64
C ILE A 139 -19.87 18.83 -2.74
N PRO A 140 -20.19 20.13 -2.80
CA PRO A 140 -21.21 20.68 -3.70
C PRO A 140 -20.70 21.02 -5.11
N PHE A 141 -19.46 20.63 -5.44
CA PHE A 141 -18.81 20.89 -6.73
C PHE A 141 -17.94 19.70 -7.16
N GLU A 142 -17.46 19.77 -8.40
CA GLU A 142 -16.61 18.75 -9.00
C GLU A 142 -15.24 18.67 -8.33
N THR A 143 -14.84 17.44 -8.01
CA THR A 143 -13.56 17.10 -7.41
C THR A 143 -12.69 16.36 -8.43
N LYS A 144 -11.38 16.61 -8.41
CA LYS A 144 -10.40 15.93 -9.24
C LYS A 144 -9.93 14.62 -8.58
N ARG A 145 -8.83 14.05 -9.09
CA ARG A 145 -8.18 12.85 -8.54
C ARG A 145 -7.86 13.07 -7.05
N PRO A 146 -8.18 12.12 -6.15
CA PRO A 146 -7.85 12.23 -4.74
C PRO A 146 -6.33 12.31 -4.53
N LEU A 147 -5.87 13.51 -4.17
CA LEU A 147 -4.51 13.85 -3.82
C LEU A 147 -4.57 14.89 -2.69
N ILE A 148 -3.46 15.10 -1.98
CA ILE A 148 -3.41 16.08 -0.89
C ILE A 148 -3.70 17.50 -1.39
N GLU A 149 -3.21 17.84 -2.58
CA GLU A 149 -3.48 19.12 -3.24
C GLU A 149 -4.97 19.32 -3.55
N GLU A 150 -5.67 18.23 -3.91
CA GLU A 150 -7.11 18.30 -4.15
C GLU A 150 -7.89 18.48 -2.85
N VAL A 151 -7.47 17.85 -1.75
CA VAL A 151 -8.05 18.09 -0.42
C VAL A 151 -7.92 19.57 -0.03
N ARG A 152 -6.72 20.15 -0.22
CA ARG A 152 -6.48 21.58 0.02
C ARG A 152 -7.33 22.46 -0.88
N ARG A 153 -7.36 22.20 -2.19
CA ARG A 153 -8.19 22.94 -3.16
C ARG A 153 -9.67 22.89 -2.80
N VAL A 154 -10.17 21.74 -2.34
CA VAL A 154 -11.55 21.60 -1.88
C VAL A 154 -11.81 22.50 -0.67
N TRP A 155 -10.92 22.48 0.32
CA TRP A 155 -11.04 23.33 1.50
C TRP A 155 -11.01 24.83 1.13
N GLU A 156 -10.03 25.28 0.33
CA GLU A 156 -9.92 26.67 -0.15
C GLU A 156 -11.18 27.12 -0.90
N ARG A 157 -11.75 26.23 -1.72
CA ARG A 157 -12.97 26.54 -2.46
C ARG A 157 -14.21 26.59 -1.54
N LEU A 158 -14.25 25.76 -0.51
CA LEU A 158 -15.31 25.78 0.50
C LEU A 158 -15.21 27.04 1.37
N SER A 159 -14.01 27.49 1.74
CA SER A 159 -13.79 28.70 2.54
C SER A 159 -13.99 29.99 1.72
N SER A 160 -13.89 29.93 0.39
CA SER A 160 -14.09 31.10 -0.47
C SER A 160 -15.56 31.59 -0.56
N VAL A 161 -15.72 32.91 -0.62
CA VAL A 161 -17.00 33.57 -0.89
C VAL A 161 -16.97 34.17 -2.30
N THR A 162 -17.93 33.77 -3.14
CA THR A 162 -18.07 34.26 -4.52
C THR A 162 -19.31 35.11 -4.67
N CYS A 163 -19.18 36.29 -5.29
CA CYS A 163 -20.30 37.11 -5.74
C CYS A 163 -20.81 36.58 -7.08
N HIS A 164 -22.12 36.40 -7.20
CA HIS A 164 -22.76 35.84 -8.39
C HIS A 164 -23.75 36.81 -9.08
N GLY A 165 -23.73 38.08 -8.70
CA GLY A 165 -24.67 39.08 -9.22
C GLY A 165 -26.11 38.90 -8.69
N PRO A 166 -27.10 39.50 -9.38
CA PRO A 166 -28.52 39.40 -9.02
C PRO A 166 -29.02 37.94 -8.99
N ILE A 167 -30.02 37.68 -8.14
CA ILE A 167 -30.55 36.32 -7.94
C ILE A 167 -31.11 35.71 -9.23
N ASN A 168 -31.72 36.53 -10.09
CA ASN A 168 -32.31 36.09 -11.36
C ASN A 168 -31.23 35.55 -12.31
N GLU A 169 -30.14 36.32 -12.50
CA GLU A 169 -29.00 35.91 -13.34
C GLU A 169 -28.33 34.65 -12.80
N PHE A 170 -28.20 34.53 -11.48
CA PHE A 170 -27.64 33.33 -10.86
C PHE A 170 -28.51 32.08 -11.09
N VAL A 171 -29.84 32.21 -10.94
CA VAL A 171 -30.79 31.13 -11.17
C VAL A 171 -30.77 30.71 -12.64
N GLU A 172 -30.77 31.67 -13.57
CA GLU A 172 -30.65 31.42 -15.01
C GLU A 172 -29.34 30.70 -15.36
N GLU A 173 -28.19 31.16 -14.84
CA GLU A 173 -26.90 30.49 -15.05
C GLU A 173 -26.90 29.06 -14.49
N LYS A 174 -27.53 28.84 -13.33
CA LYS A 174 -27.68 27.49 -12.76
C LYS A 174 -28.54 26.60 -13.66
N HIS A 175 -29.63 27.12 -14.24
CA HIS A 175 -30.44 26.38 -15.21
C HIS A 175 -29.65 26.07 -16.49
N ARG A 176 -28.91 27.05 -17.02
CA ARG A 176 -28.03 26.90 -18.19
C ARG A 176 -26.95 25.84 -17.97
N ARG A 177 -26.29 25.82 -16.80
CA ARG A 177 -25.33 24.76 -16.44
C ARG A 177 -25.95 23.38 -16.42
N LYS A 178 -27.15 23.24 -15.82
CA LYS A 178 -27.88 21.96 -15.82
C LYS A 178 -28.24 21.51 -17.24
N GLN A 179 -28.65 22.44 -18.10
CA GLN A 179 -28.93 22.15 -19.51
C GLN A 179 -27.66 21.73 -20.27
N ARG A 180 -26.54 22.44 -20.09
CA ARG A 180 -25.24 22.06 -20.68
C ARG A 180 -24.82 20.63 -20.29
N ILE A 181 -25.00 20.23 -19.02
CA ILE A 181 -24.71 18.86 -18.56
C ILE A 181 -25.62 17.82 -19.24
N LYS A 182 -26.88 18.15 -19.52
CA LYS A 182 -27.81 17.24 -20.23
C LYS A 182 -27.47 17.09 -21.71
N VAL A 183 -26.95 18.15 -22.35
CA VAL A 183 -26.67 18.21 -23.79
C VAL A 183 -25.24 17.74 -24.11
N LEU A 184 -24.33 17.73 -23.12
CA LEU A 184 -22.99 17.15 -23.27
C LEU A 184 -23.11 15.68 -23.75
N PRO A 185 -22.58 15.34 -24.94
CA PRO A 185 -22.64 13.97 -25.43
C PRO A 185 -21.96 13.06 -24.42
N LYS A 186 -22.65 12.00 -23.98
CA LYS A 186 -22.01 10.92 -23.21
C LYS A 186 -20.88 10.40 -24.09
N LYS A 187 -19.66 10.83 -23.83
CA LYS A 187 -18.47 10.35 -24.54
C LYS A 187 -18.51 8.83 -24.43
N LYS A 188 -18.73 8.13 -25.55
CA LYS A 188 -18.43 6.70 -25.64
C LYS A 188 -17.00 6.56 -25.12
N ARG A 189 -16.77 5.59 -24.24
CA ARG A 189 -15.44 5.28 -23.73
C ARG A 189 -14.59 4.91 -24.94
N VAL A 190 -13.83 5.88 -25.43
CA VAL A 190 -12.73 5.63 -26.36
C VAL A 190 -11.62 5.09 -25.49
N ASP A 191 -11.13 3.90 -25.82
CA ASP A 191 -9.92 3.34 -25.24
C ASP A 191 -8.80 4.34 -25.53
N LYS A 192 -8.51 5.20 -24.56
CA LYS A 192 -7.35 6.08 -24.63
C LYS A 192 -6.13 5.21 -24.38
N GLU A 193 -5.27 5.09 -25.38
CA GLU A 193 -3.85 4.86 -25.14
C GLU A 193 -3.38 5.92 -24.14
N THR A 194 -3.00 5.44 -22.95
CA THR A 194 -2.44 6.30 -21.91
C THR A 194 -0.99 6.57 -22.27
N ASP A 195 -0.73 7.83 -22.56
CA ASP A 195 0.60 8.41 -22.75
C ASP A 195 1.52 8.09 -21.56
N HIS A 196 2.72 7.63 -21.88
CA HIS A 196 3.66 7.00 -20.98
C HIS A 196 4.49 8.05 -20.23
N LEU A 197 4.15 8.38 -18.99
CA LEU A 197 5.03 9.19 -18.14
C LEU A 197 5.13 8.66 -16.70
N LYS A 198 5.72 7.49 -16.59
CA LYS A 198 7.02 7.16 -15.95
C LYS A 198 7.26 5.68 -16.27
N PRO A 199 8.51 5.22 -16.50
CA PRO A 199 8.77 3.80 -16.58
C PRO A 199 8.35 3.20 -15.24
N PHE A 200 7.21 2.53 -15.23
CA PHE A 200 6.94 1.50 -14.27
C PHE A 200 7.96 0.43 -14.64
N THR A 201 9.00 0.24 -13.82
CA THR A 201 9.67 -1.05 -13.79
C THR A 201 8.55 -2.08 -13.71
N PRO A 202 8.45 -3.02 -14.67
CA PRO A 202 7.46 -4.07 -14.57
C PRO A 202 7.61 -4.66 -13.18
N ILE A 203 6.61 -4.45 -12.31
CA ILE A 203 6.38 -5.45 -11.29
C ILE A 203 5.94 -6.63 -12.13
N GLU A 204 6.90 -7.51 -12.43
CA GLU A 204 6.64 -8.80 -13.03
C GLU A 204 5.39 -9.34 -12.35
N GLU A 205 4.44 -9.78 -13.16
CA GLU A 205 3.38 -10.62 -12.64
C GLU A 205 4.08 -11.68 -11.80
N LYS A 206 3.90 -11.66 -10.47
CA LYS A 206 3.89 -12.91 -9.73
C LYS A 206 2.72 -13.69 -10.33
N THR A 207 3.01 -14.35 -11.46
CA THR A 207 2.49 -15.66 -11.79
C THR A 207 2.34 -16.38 -10.46
N LYS A 208 1.24 -17.10 -10.24
CA LYS A 208 1.18 -18.01 -9.09
C LYS A 208 2.53 -18.72 -9.11
N GLU A 209 3.38 -18.46 -8.10
CA GLU A 209 4.68 -19.10 -8.00
C GLU A 209 4.32 -20.57 -8.17
N VAL A 210 4.70 -21.12 -9.33
CA VAL A 210 4.76 -22.57 -9.44
C VAL A 210 5.65 -22.89 -8.28
N ASP A 211 5.11 -23.66 -7.33
CA ASP A 211 5.91 -24.00 -6.18
C ASP A 211 7.10 -24.77 -6.74
N ASN A 212 8.25 -24.10 -6.86
CA ASN A 212 9.45 -24.65 -7.46
C ASN A 212 10.00 -25.79 -6.60
N TRP A 213 9.48 -25.92 -5.38
CA TRP A 213 9.85 -26.93 -4.42
C TRP A 213 8.62 -27.67 -3.88
N PRO A 214 7.92 -28.46 -4.73
CA PRO A 214 6.67 -29.13 -4.38
C PRO A 214 6.82 -30.21 -3.30
N SER A 215 8.02 -30.75 -3.06
CA SER A 215 8.25 -31.72 -1.97
C SER A 215 8.46 -31.02 -0.62
N LEU A 216 8.74 -29.72 -0.63
CA LEU A 216 8.90 -28.89 0.56
C LEU A 216 7.56 -28.29 0.99
N ASP A 217 6.80 -29.07 1.76
CA ASP A 217 5.53 -28.59 2.31
C ASP A 217 5.71 -27.40 3.29
N LYS A 218 4.59 -26.80 3.68
CA LYS A 218 4.57 -25.63 4.57
C LYS A 218 5.20 -25.89 5.95
N ASN A 219 5.14 -27.13 6.45
CA ASN A 219 5.70 -27.48 7.75
C ASN A 219 7.22 -27.62 7.66
N LEU A 220 7.72 -28.29 6.62
CA LEU A 220 9.15 -28.45 6.37
C LEU A 220 9.85 -27.10 6.18
N ARG A 221 9.23 -26.18 5.43
CA ARG A 221 9.75 -24.81 5.28
C ARG A 221 9.84 -24.06 6.61
N ARG A 222 8.84 -24.25 7.48
CA ARG A 222 8.82 -23.62 8.80
C ARG A 222 9.91 -24.21 9.72
N GLU A 223 10.12 -25.52 9.65
CA GLU A 223 11.20 -26.21 10.39
C GLU A 223 12.58 -25.76 9.91
N LEU A 224 12.82 -25.69 8.59
CA LEU A 224 14.05 -25.15 8.00
C LEU A 224 14.32 -23.72 8.47
N TYR A 225 13.30 -22.84 8.40
CA TYR A 225 13.42 -21.47 8.87
C TYR A 225 13.77 -21.40 10.37
N ALA A 226 13.14 -22.24 11.20
CA ALA A 226 13.42 -22.29 12.65
C ALA A 226 14.86 -22.74 12.93
N MET A 227 15.34 -23.83 12.31
CA MET A 227 16.71 -24.32 12.49
C MET A 227 17.77 -23.28 12.10
N ILE A 228 17.53 -22.54 11.01
CA ILE A 228 18.42 -21.46 10.56
C ILE A 228 18.40 -20.29 11.54
N LYS A 229 17.22 -19.90 12.03
CA LYS A 229 17.06 -18.80 12.97
C LYS A 229 17.68 -19.11 14.35
N ASP A 230 17.64 -20.36 14.76
CA ASP A 230 18.12 -20.83 16.06
C ASP A 230 19.61 -21.25 16.05
N ASN A 231 20.32 -21.02 14.93
CA ASN A 231 21.74 -21.37 14.73
C ASN A 231 22.06 -22.86 14.96
N ASN A 232 21.16 -23.77 14.58
CA ASN A 232 21.32 -25.22 14.82
C ASN A 232 21.71 -25.95 13.53
N ASP A 233 23.01 -25.96 13.23
CA ASP A 233 23.60 -26.59 12.03
C ASP A 233 23.54 -28.12 12.08
N GLU A 234 23.72 -28.73 13.26
CA GLU A 234 23.64 -30.18 13.43
C GLU A 234 22.24 -30.73 13.12
N ALA A 235 21.20 -30.04 13.60
CA ALA A 235 19.82 -30.40 13.29
C ALA A 235 19.51 -30.19 11.81
N LEU A 236 20.01 -29.10 11.20
CA LEU A 236 19.84 -28.84 9.78
C LEU A 236 20.54 -29.91 8.93
N ALA A 237 21.78 -30.26 9.25
CA ALA A 237 22.54 -31.31 8.58
C ALA A 237 21.83 -32.67 8.67
N THR A 238 21.36 -33.04 9.86
CA THR A 238 20.59 -34.28 10.08
C THR A 238 19.29 -34.26 9.28
N PHE A 239 18.59 -33.14 9.29
CA PHE A 239 17.34 -32.96 8.55
C PHE A 239 17.55 -33.11 7.05
N VAL A 240 18.64 -32.61 6.50
CA VAL A 240 18.94 -32.74 5.07
C VAL A 240 19.43 -34.17 4.76
N ASN A 241 20.34 -34.72 5.56
CA ASN A 241 20.94 -36.05 5.32
C ASN A 241 19.96 -37.23 5.47
N THR A 242 18.88 -37.07 6.24
CA THR A 242 17.85 -38.11 6.42
C THR A 242 16.89 -38.26 5.22
N ARG A 243 16.99 -37.38 4.23
CA ARG A 243 16.11 -37.32 3.05
C ARG A 243 16.75 -37.94 1.81
N SER A 244 15.93 -38.26 0.81
CA SER A 244 16.43 -38.78 -0.47
C SER A 244 17.29 -37.74 -1.21
N GLU A 245 18.19 -38.18 -2.08
CA GLU A 245 19.06 -37.27 -2.84
C GLU A 245 18.29 -36.19 -3.62
N ASP A 246 17.12 -36.53 -4.17
CA ASP A 246 16.28 -35.57 -4.90
C ASP A 246 15.71 -34.50 -3.97
N GLN A 247 15.26 -34.89 -2.77
CA GLN A 247 14.78 -33.95 -1.75
C GLN A 247 15.91 -33.08 -1.19
N GLN A 248 17.11 -33.64 -1.06
CA GLN A 248 18.30 -32.87 -0.66
C GLN A 248 18.60 -31.77 -1.68
N ARG A 249 18.66 -32.12 -2.98
CA ARG A 249 18.85 -31.14 -4.06
C ARG A 249 17.79 -30.05 -4.05
N GLU A 250 16.54 -30.43 -3.83
CA GLU A 250 15.41 -29.49 -3.74
C GLU A 250 15.53 -28.55 -2.52
N ILE A 251 15.99 -29.06 -1.36
CA ILE A 251 16.29 -28.23 -0.18
C ILE A 251 17.44 -27.27 -0.46
N TYR A 252 18.52 -27.73 -1.09
CA TYR A 252 19.65 -26.85 -1.40
C TYR A 252 19.25 -25.75 -2.37
N ASP A 253 18.50 -26.08 -3.42
CA ASP A 253 17.98 -25.07 -4.35
C ASP A 253 17.02 -24.10 -3.63
N TYR A 254 16.18 -24.59 -2.71
CA TYR A 254 15.34 -23.72 -1.89
C TYR A 254 16.19 -22.75 -1.03
N LEU A 255 17.23 -23.24 -0.37
CA LEU A 255 18.10 -22.42 0.48
C LEU A 255 18.91 -21.38 -0.32
N SER A 256 19.31 -21.69 -1.56
CA SER A 256 20.06 -20.76 -2.42
C SER A 256 19.16 -19.77 -3.18
N SER A 257 18.02 -20.25 -3.66
CA SER A 257 17.24 -19.57 -4.69
C SER A 257 15.99 -18.88 -4.13
N PHE A 258 15.47 -19.32 -2.98
CA PHE A 258 14.34 -18.65 -2.32
C PHE A 258 14.74 -17.26 -1.81
N ARG A 259 13.78 -16.32 -1.84
CA ARG A 259 13.93 -14.95 -1.35
C ARG A 259 12.90 -14.66 -0.26
N LEU A 260 13.38 -14.10 0.84
CA LEU A 260 12.59 -13.70 2.00
C LEU A 260 11.82 -12.40 1.71
N SER A 261 11.05 -11.91 2.69
CA SER A 261 10.15 -10.75 2.52
C SER A 261 10.87 -9.42 2.22
N ASP A 262 12.15 -9.31 2.57
CA ASP A 262 13.06 -8.20 2.30
C ASP A 262 13.94 -8.45 1.06
N ASN A 263 13.55 -9.43 0.24
CA ASN A 263 14.32 -9.96 -0.88
C ASN A 263 15.70 -10.51 -0.47
N GLY A 264 15.93 -10.71 0.83
CA GLY A 264 17.15 -11.32 1.36
C GLY A 264 17.19 -12.83 1.14
N THR A 265 18.39 -13.39 1.20
CA THR A 265 18.63 -14.84 1.19
C THR A 265 18.69 -15.41 2.62
N PHE A 266 18.70 -16.74 2.77
CA PHE A 266 18.95 -17.36 4.07
C PHE A 266 20.33 -17.00 4.66
N LEU A 267 21.32 -16.65 3.83
CA LEU A 267 22.59 -16.08 4.29
C LEU A 267 22.41 -14.70 4.94
N HIS A 268 21.53 -13.84 4.43
CA HIS A 268 21.22 -12.55 5.05
C HIS A 268 20.57 -12.74 6.42
N LEU A 269 19.60 -13.68 6.51
CA LEU A 269 18.92 -14.01 7.76
C LEU A 269 19.91 -14.54 8.81
N ALA A 270 20.78 -15.48 8.43
CA ALA A 270 21.77 -16.06 9.33
C ALA A 270 22.80 -15.02 9.79
N ALA A 271 23.31 -14.19 8.87
CA ALA A 271 24.27 -13.13 9.20
C ALA A 271 23.67 -12.08 10.15
N LYS A 272 22.45 -11.62 9.88
CA LYS A 272 21.72 -10.64 10.70
C LYS A 272 21.41 -11.14 12.10
N ASN A 273 21.04 -12.41 12.24
CA ASN A 273 20.75 -13.04 13.54
C ASN A 273 21.98 -13.58 14.26
N ASN A 274 23.19 -13.28 13.76
CA ASN A 274 24.45 -13.74 14.34
C ASN A 274 24.58 -15.28 14.44
N CYS A 275 24.07 -16.00 13.44
CA CYS A 275 24.12 -17.47 13.35
C CYS A 275 25.37 -17.95 12.58
N ASP A 276 26.52 -17.98 13.25
CA ASP A 276 27.85 -18.26 12.67
C ASP A 276 27.95 -19.64 12.03
N ARG A 277 27.48 -20.68 12.73
CA ARG A 277 27.51 -22.06 12.24
C ARG A 277 26.66 -22.25 10.99
N ILE A 278 25.47 -21.64 10.98
CA ILE A 278 24.59 -21.69 9.80
C ILE A 278 25.17 -20.90 8.62
N VAL A 279 25.83 -19.76 8.86
CA VAL A 279 26.53 -19.02 7.81
C VAL A 279 27.60 -19.89 7.16
N GLN A 280 28.43 -20.55 7.97
CA GLN A 280 29.46 -21.47 7.47
C GLN A 280 28.83 -22.61 6.65
N TYR A 281 27.82 -23.27 7.20
CA TYR A 281 27.08 -24.34 6.53
C TYR A 281 26.56 -23.87 5.15
N LEU A 282 25.79 -22.78 5.10
CA LEU A 282 25.21 -22.27 3.85
C LEU A 282 26.27 -21.89 2.80
N LEU A 283 27.42 -21.34 3.23
CA LEU A 283 28.53 -21.03 2.34
C LEU A 283 29.16 -22.33 1.77
N GLU A 284 29.40 -23.34 2.60
CA GLU A 284 29.92 -24.64 2.15
C GLU A 284 29.01 -25.30 1.11
N PHE A 285 27.70 -25.22 1.29
CA PHE A 285 26.68 -25.68 0.33
C PHE A 285 26.55 -24.81 -0.93
N GLY A 286 27.32 -23.73 -1.05
CA GLY A 286 27.39 -22.94 -2.28
C GLY A 286 26.33 -21.84 -2.38
N CYS A 287 25.75 -21.40 -1.26
CA CYS A 287 24.94 -20.19 -1.27
C CYS A 287 25.83 -18.97 -1.58
N ASP A 288 25.41 -18.16 -2.56
CA ASP A 288 26.20 -17.02 -3.06
C ASP A 288 26.18 -15.84 -2.06
N PRO A 289 27.34 -15.43 -1.51
CA PRO A 289 27.42 -14.29 -0.58
C PRO A 289 27.45 -12.92 -1.27
N SER A 290 27.39 -12.86 -2.61
CA SER A 290 27.39 -11.60 -3.38
C SER A 290 26.00 -11.03 -3.66
N ILE A 291 24.94 -11.80 -3.35
CA ILE A 291 23.54 -11.37 -3.52
C ILE A 291 23.25 -10.22 -2.55
N LYS A 292 22.50 -9.23 -3.03
CA LYS A 292 22.04 -8.07 -2.26
C LYS A 292 20.56 -8.17 -1.92
N ASP A 293 20.17 -7.65 -0.77
CA ASP A 293 18.77 -7.44 -0.37
C ASP A 293 18.17 -6.15 -0.96
N ASP A 294 16.93 -5.81 -0.56
CA ASP A 294 16.23 -4.59 -1.00
C ASP A 294 16.94 -3.28 -0.59
N ASP A 295 17.83 -3.32 0.40
CA ASP A 295 18.64 -2.18 0.87
C ASP A 295 20.03 -2.14 0.19
N ASP A 296 20.24 -2.94 -0.87
CA ASP A 296 21.51 -3.09 -1.58
C ASP A 296 22.67 -3.64 -0.72
N LEU A 297 22.34 -4.29 0.40
CA LEU A 297 23.31 -4.84 1.35
C LEU A 297 23.54 -6.33 1.08
N VAL A 298 24.81 -6.75 1.20
CA VAL A 298 25.23 -8.16 1.14
C VAL A 298 25.23 -8.79 2.54
N PRO A 299 25.19 -10.13 2.68
CA PRO A 299 25.17 -10.80 3.99
C PRO A 299 26.30 -10.35 4.94
N TYR A 300 27.50 -10.12 4.38
CA TYR A 300 28.64 -9.62 5.15
C TYR A 300 28.39 -8.25 5.80
N ALA A 301 27.66 -7.36 5.12
CA ALA A 301 27.36 -6.02 5.61
C ALA A 301 26.37 -6.04 6.79
N LEU A 302 25.47 -7.03 6.83
CA LEU A 302 24.49 -7.23 7.90
C LEU A 302 25.07 -7.91 9.16
N SER A 303 26.33 -8.35 9.11
CA SER A 303 26.98 -9.04 10.21
C SER A 303 27.21 -8.10 11.41
N PRO A 304 26.63 -8.38 12.59
CA PRO A 304 26.59 -7.42 13.71
C PRO A 304 27.91 -7.28 14.48
N ASN A 305 28.79 -8.28 14.44
CA ASN A 305 30.04 -8.31 15.21
C ASN A 305 31.24 -8.78 14.38
N LYS A 306 32.45 -8.63 14.95
CA LYS A 306 33.71 -9.02 14.29
C LYS A 306 33.85 -10.55 14.12
N ALA A 307 33.31 -11.33 15.06
CA ALA A 307 33.38 -12.79 15.01
C ALA A 307 32.61 -13.34 13.79
N MET A 308 31.39 -12.86 13.56
CA MET A 308 30.59 -13.21 12.37
C MET A 308 31.29 -12.80 11.07
N LYS A 309 31.83 -11.57 11.03
CA LYS A 309 32.60 -11.11 9.87
C LYS A 309 33.81 -11.99 9.59
N HIS A 310 34.44 -12.55 10.64
CA HIS A 310 35.57 -13.46 10.50
C HIS A 310 35.17 -14.77 9.80
N VAL A 311 33.94 -15.28 10.00
CA VAL A 311 33.46 -16.50 9.30
C VAL A 311 33.51 -16.31 7.78
N PHE A 312 33.00 -15.19 7.28
CA PHE A 312 33.04 -14.87 5.85
C PHE A 312 34.47 -14.68 5.32
N ILE A 313 35.35 -14.04 6.09
CA ILE A 313 36.75 -13.80 5.71
C ILE A 313 37.52 -15.12 5.68
N GLN A 314 37.33 -15.98 6.69
CA GLN A 314 37.93 -17.31 6.78
C GLN A 314 37.51 -18.15 5.58
N TYR A 315 36.20 -18.21 5.29
CA TYR A 315 35.69 -18.95 4.15
C TYR A 315 36.24 -18.41 2.80
N ARG A 316 36.40 -17.09 2.66
CA ARG A 316 37.08 -16.47 1.51
C ARG A 316 38.53 -16.93 1.39
N SER A 317 39.26 -17.02 2.50
CA SER A 317 40.67 -17.44 2.51
C SER A 317 40.85 -18.87 2.01
N GLU A 318 39.90 -19.75 2.35
CA GLU A 318 39.89 -21.15 1.94
C GLU A 318 39.40 -21.33 0.49
N ASN A 319 38.64 -20.36 -0.04
CA ASN A 319 37.97 -20.44 -1.35
C ASN A 319 38.27 -19.23 -2.25
N PRO A 320 39.55 -18.87 -2.51
CA PRO A 320 39.91 -17.59 -3.14
C PRO A 320 39.31 -17.37 -4.55
N ASN A 321 39.04 -18.44 -5.29
CA ASN A 321 38.53 -18.37 -6.67
C ASN A 321 37.04 -18.73 -6.81
N LYS A 322 36.33 -19.01 -5.71
CA LYS A 322 34.96 -19.54 -5.76
C LYS A 322 33.92 -18.48 -6.12
N TRP A 323 34.09 -17.26 -5.61
CA TRP A 323 33.16 -16.16 -5.81
C TRP A 323 33.88 -14.88 -6.24
N ASN A 324 33.13 -13.94 -6.83
CA ASN A 324 33.65 -12.60 -7.06
C ASN A 324 33.67 -11.83 -5.72
N TRP A 325 34.72 -12.01 -4.95
CA TRP A 325 34.84 -11.46 -3.59
C TRP A 325 34.76 -9.93 -3.52
N MET A 326 35.10 -9.22 -4.61
CA MET A 326 34.90 -7.78 -4.70
C MET A 326 33.41 -7.41 -4.62
N ARG A 327 32.53 -8.21 -5.23
CA ARG A 327 31.07 -8.02 -5.17
C ARG A 327 30.47 -8.40 -3.82
N CYS A 328 31.10 -9.31 -3.08
CA CYS A 328 30.65 -9.71 -1.74
C CYS A 328 30.98 -8.67 -0.66
N HIS A 329 31.77 -7.63 -0.96
CA HIS A 329 32.29 -6.64 0.00
C HIS A 329 33.01 -7.27 1.21
N ILE A 330 33.44 -8.53 1.10
CA ILE A 330 34.23 -9.23 2.12
C ILE A 330 35.69 -8.80 1.89
N PRO A 331 36.39 -8.23 2.89
CA PRO A 331 37.77 -7.78 2.73
C PRO A 331 38.72 -8.96 2.48
N GLU A 332 39.93 -8.67 1.98
CA GLU A 332 40.96 -9.69 1.87
C GLU A 332 41.34 -10.22 3.24
N PRO A 333 41.55 -11.55 3.39
CA PRO A 333 42.12 -12.09 4.60
C PRO A 333 43.46 -11.40 4.86
N ILE A 334 43.64 -10.92 6.08
CA ILE A 334 44.93 -10.36 6.49
C ILE A 334 45.90 -11.54 6.53
N GLN A 335 46.94 -11.48 5.69
CA GLN A 335 48.02 -12.47 5.64
C GLN A 335 48.77 -12.56 6.97
#